data_AF-A0A1M5W304-F1
#
_entry.id   AF-A0A1M5W304-F1
#
_cell.length_a   1.000
_cell.length_b   1.000
_cell.length_c   1.000
_cell.angle_alpha   90.00
_cell.angle_beta   90.00
_cell.angle_gamma   90.00
#
_symmetry.space_group_name_H-M   'P 1'
#
loop_
_entity.id
_entity.type
_entity.pdbx_description
1 polymer ?
#
loop_
_entity_poly.entity_id
_entity_poly.type
_entity_poly.pdbx_seq_one_letter_code
_entity_poly.pdbx_strand_id
1 'polypeptide(L)'
;MIKHILYIFLVIGLIACESNTIPKKPDNLIPKDKMVDILVESYIARSAQNVKNINNERNVNYLSFVYKDQETDSITFNESLRYYTADISQNEEILRLVKKTIDEKLDALKKVRDEIFKQKVDSLEKAQEKVVEKNIALFKETQEKQLNTKIDSIKKVQNDVFSSKIKKLEKSLKDSITIKSTIDKKKFLDSINQKIDATNKIKNDSITKGIEKIKSLQEEILKKKIEDIKKKQKEFIDQKTRELDLKKYL
;
A
#
# COMPACT_ATOMS: atom_id res chain seq x y z
N MET A 1 41.23 -23.29 -64.64
CA MET A 1 39.75 -23.25 -64.52
C MET A 1 39.26 -22.37 -63.35
N ILE A 2 39.74 -22.55 -62.11
CA ILE A 2 39.30 -21.74 -60.94
C ILE A 2 39.47 -20.21 -61.10
N LYS A 3 40.56 -19.73 -61.70
CA LYS A 3 40.79 -18.29 -61.94
C LYS A 3 39.73 -17.65 -62.86
N HIS A 4 39.18 -18.42 -63.81
CA HIS A 4 38.17 -17.93 -64.74
C HIS A 4 36.78 -17.91 -64.09
N ILE A 5 36.50 -18.87 -63.19
CA ILE A 5 35.28 -18.89 -62.37
C ILE A 5 35.24 -17.68 -61.43
N LEU A 6 36.37 -17.35 -60.80
CA LEU A 6 36.50 -16.15 -59.96
C LEU A 6 36.26 -14.86 -60.75
N TYR A 7 36.75 -14.79 -61.99
CA TYR A 7 36.51 -13.65 -62.87
C TYR A 7 35.05 -13.53 -63.28
N ILE A 8 34.37 -14.66 -63.53
CA ILE A 8 32.93 -14.71 -63.81
C ILE A 8 32.13 -14.25 -62.59
N PHE A 9 32.46 -14.70 -61.37
CA PHE A 9 31.80 -14.23 -60.14
C PHE A 9 32.03 -12.74 -59.88
N LEU A 10 33.22 -12.21 -60.19
CA LEU A 10 33.53 -10.79 -60.09
C LEU A 10 32.68 -9.96 -61.06
N VAL A 11 32.57 -10.39 -62.31
CA VAL A 11 31.76 -9.70 -63.34
C VAL A 11 30.28 -9.77 -63.01
N ILE A 12 29.77 -10.93 -62.56
CA ILE A 12 28.38 -11.07 -62.10
C ILE A 12 28.12 -10.17 -60.89
N GLY A 13 29.07 -10.05 -59.95
CA GLY A 13 28.97 -9.15 -58.79
C GLY A 13 28.91 -7.66 -59.16
N LEU A 14 29.58 -7.25 -60.24
CA LEU A 14 29.53 -5.87 -60.75
C LEU A 14 28.21 -5.56 -61.47
N ILE A 15 27.59 -6.54 -62.12
CA ILE A 15 26.30 -6.37 -62.82
C ILE A 15 25.11 -6.51 -61.87
N ALA A 16 25.26 -7.25 -60.76
CA ALA A 16 24.22 -7.43 -59.74
C ALA A 16 23.92 -6.16 -58.91
N CYS A 17 24.75 -5.12 -59.03
CA CYS A 17 24.47 -3.81 -58.45
C CYS A 17 23.47 -3.06 -59.35
N GLU A 18 22.17 -3.24 -59.08
CA GLU A 18 21.13 -2.41 -59.71
C GLU A 18 21.34 -0.94 -59.33
N SER A 19 21.80 -0.12 -60.28
CA SER A 19 22.09 1.31 -60.14
C SER A 19 20.83 2.20 -60.07
N ASN A 20 19.65 1.62 -59.89
CA ASN A 20 18.42 2.38 -59.67
C ASN A 20 18.36 2.84 -58.20
N THR A 21 19.15 3.86 -57.89
CA THR A 21 19.29 4.45 -56.55
C THR A 21 17.99 5.07 -56.03
N ILE A 22 16.99 5.28 -56.89
CA ILE A 22 15.68 5.84 -56.55
C ILE A 22 14.58 4.88 -57.02
N PRO A 23 13.84 4.25 -56.10
CA PRO A 23 12.70 3.40 -56.46
C PRO A 23 11.62 4.23 -57.14
N LYS A 24 11.01 3.68 -58.20
CA LYS A 24 9.82 4.28 -58.81
C LYS A 24 8.70 4.35 -57.78
N LYS A 25 7.91 5.42 -57.83
CA LYS A 25 6.71 5.57 -57.01
C LYS A 25 5.74 4.41 -57.32
N PRO A 26 5.34 3.60 -56.32
CA PRO A 26 4.38 2.53 -56.53
C PRO A 26 2.97 3.09 -56.80
N ASP A 27 2.18 2.39 -57.59
CA ASP A 27 0.81 2.81 -57.94
C ASP A 27 -0.10 2.87 -56.70
N ASN A 28 0.09 1.92 -55.78
CA ASN A 28 -0.63 1.83 -54.51
C ASN A 28 0.20 2.39 -53.34
N LEU A 29 0.85 3.54 -53.53
CA LEU A 29 1.64 4.17 -52.47
C LEU A 29 0.76 4.51 -51.26
N ILE A 30 1.09 3.93 -50.10
CA ILE A 30 0.47 4.26 -48.83
C ILE A 30 0.78 5.73 -48.49
N PRO A 31 -0.22 6.58 -48.19
CA PRO A 31 0.01 7.95 -47.78
C PRO A 31 0.92 8.05 -46.55
N LYS A 32 1.73 9.12 -46.46
CA LYS A 32 2.73 9.29 -45.38
C LYS A 32 2.11 9.15 -43.98
N ASP A 33 0.99 9.80 -43.72
CA ASP A 33 0.33 9.75 -42.40
C ASP A 33 -0.11 8.33 -42.05
N LYS A 34 -0.69 7.61 -43.02
CA LYS A 34 -1.07 6.19 -42.87
C LYS A 34 0.16 5.29 -42.69
N MET A 35 1.28 5.60 -43.35
CA MET A 35 2.55 4.89 -43.15
C MET A 35 3.08 5.07 -41.72
N VAL A 36 2.97 6.27 -41.15
CA VAL A 36 3.32 6.52 -39.73
C VAL A 36 2.46 5.64 -38.82
N ASP A 37 1.15 5.60 -39.02
CA ASP A 37 0.24 4.76 -38.20
C ASP A 37 0.57 3.27 -38.31
N ILE A 38 0.77 2.76 -39.53
CA ILE A 38 1.15 1.36 -39.78
C ILE A 38 2.47 1.02 -39.10
N LEU A 39 3.47 1.91 -39.16
CA LEU A 39 4.77 1.69 -38.53
C LEU A 39 4.65 1.68 -37.00
N VAL A 40 3.91 2.63 -36.41
CA VAL A 40 3.64 2.65 -34.96
C VAL A 40 3.02 1.33 -34.51
N GLU A 41 1.95 0.88 -35.16
CA GLU A 41 1.28 -0.37 -34.81
C GLU A 41 2.16 -1.59 -35.08
N SER A 42 2.99 -1.57 -36.14
CA SER A 42 3.96 -2.63 -36.42
C SER A 42 5.04 -2.75 -35.35
N TYR A 43 5.56 -1.62 -34.84
CA TYR A 43 6.53 -1.60 -33.74
C TYR A 43 5.91 -2.16 -32.44
N ILE A 44 4.66 -1.80 -32.15
CA ILE A 44 3.91 -2.32 -31.00
C ILE A 44 3.69 -3.84 -31.16
N ALA A 45 3.17 -4.27 -32.32
CA ALA A 45 2.93 -5.67 -32.65
C ALA A 45 4.19 -6.54 -32.53
N ARG A 46 5.33 -6.04 -33.03
CA ARG A 46 6.62 -6.73 -32.94
C ARG A 46 7.14 -6.79 -31.51
N SER A 47 6.94 -5.73 -30.71
CA SER A 47 7.31 -5.71 -29.29
C SER A 47 6.46 -6.70 -28.47
N ALA A 48 5.18 -6.87 -28.85
CA ALA A 48 4.25 -7.79 -28.21
C ALA A 48 4.55 -9.28 -28.52
N GLN A 49 5.30 -9.59 -29.59
CA GLN A 49 5.57 -10.96 -30.02
C GLN A 49 6.14 -11.83 -28.88
N ASN A 50 7.03 -11.28 -28.05
CA ASN A 50 7.66 -12.02 -26.95
C ASN A 50 6.90 -11.90 -25.62
N VAL A 51 5.81 -11.14 -25.57
CA VAL A 51 4.98 -10.97 -24.37
C VAL A 51 3.92 -12.07 -24.33
N LYS A 52 3.62 -12.59 -23.14
CA LYS A 52 2.56 -13.60 -22.97
C LYS A 52 1.21 -12.96 -23.30
N ASN A 53 0.45 -13.58 -24.20
CA ASN A 53 -0.93 -13.17 -24.45
C ASN A 53 -1.90 -13.77 -23.41
N ILE A 54 -3.20 -13.48 -23.56
CA ILE A 54 -4.27 -14.00 -22.68
C ILE A 54 -4.35 -15.54 -22.64
N ASN A 55 -3.84 -16.21 -23.67
CA ASN A 55 -3.78 -17.67 -23.78
C ASN A 55 -2.43 -18.24 -23.29
N ASN A 56 -1.57 -17.43 -22.66
CA ASN A 56 -0.19 -17.77 -22.26
C ASN A 56 0.75 -18.11 -23.42
N GLU A 57 0.41 -17.76 -24.64
CA GLU A 57 1.26 -17.99 -25.81
C GLU A 57 2.32 -16.90 -25.95
N ARG A 58 3.46 -17.27 -26.52
CA ARG A 58 4.54 -16.36 -26.92
C ARG A 58 4.87 -16.60 -28.40
N ASN A 59 5.62 -15.70 -28.99
CA ASN A 59 6.05 -15.72 -30.38
C ASN A 59 4.90 -15.63 -31.40
N VAL A 60 3.75 -15.06 -30.99
CA VAL A 60 2.61 -14.83 -31.87
C VAL A 60 2.93 -13.66 -32.81
N ASN A 61 2.74 -13.86 -34.11
CA ASN A 61 2.93 -12.81 -35.10
C ASN A 61 1.67 -11.93 -35.21
N TYR A 62 1.76 -10.70 -34.71
CA TYR A 62 0.66 -9.75 -34.76
C TYR A 62 0.66 -8.84 -36.00
N LEU A 63 1.67 -8.90 -36.87
CA LEU A 63 1.77 -8.01 -38.04
C LEU A 63 0.64 -8.23 -39.05
N SER A 64 0.14 -9.46 -39.18
CA SER A 64 -1.01 -9.76 -40.05
C SER A 64 -2.27 -8.99 -39.62
N PHE A 65 -2.47 -8.80 -38.31
CA PHE A 65 -3.57 -7.98 -37.79
C PHE A 65 -3.35 -6.50 -38.08
N VAL A 66 -2.11 -5.99 -37.94
CA VAL A 66 -1.78 -4.61 -38.28
C VAL A 66 -2.14 -4.30 -39.73
N TYR A 67 -1.73 -5.15 -40.68
CA TYR A 67 -2.04 -4.94 -42.09
C TYR A 67 -3.55 -4.98 -42.36
N LYS A 68 -4.25 -5.93 -41.74
CA LYS A 68 -5.71 -6.06 -41.86
C LYS A 68 -6.44 -4.83 -41.32
N ASP A 69 -6.10 -4.37 -40.13
CA ASP A 69 -6.76 -3.23 -39.46
C ASP A 69 -6.48 -1.91 -40.18
N GLN A 70 -5.32 -1.83 -40.83
CA GLN A 70 -4.90 -0.68 -41.63
C GLN A 70 -5.32 -0.79 -43.10
N GLU A 71 -6.14 -1.77 -43.48
CA GLU A 71 -6.62 -1.97 -44.86
C GLU A 71 -5.47 -1.95 -45.88
N THR A 72 -4.40 -2.69 -45.60
CA THR A 72 -3.24 -2.86 -46.46
C THR A 72 -2.81 -4.33 -46.47
N ASP A 73 -1.86 -4.67 -47.34
CA ASP A 73 -1.17 -5.95 -47.32
C ASP A 73 0.36 -5.74 -47.16
N SER A 74 1.07 -6.85 -46.96
CA SER A 74 2.53 -6.82 -46.77
C SER A 74 3.29 -6.38 -48.02
N ILE A 75 2.77 -6.63 -49.22
CA ILE A 75 3.41 -6.27 -50.49
C ILE A 75 3.34 -4.74 -50.64
N THR A 76 2.14 -4.17 -50.58
CA THR A 76 1.86 -2.74 -50.65
C THR A 76 2.62 -1.97 -49.56
N PHE A 77 2.68 -2.50 -48.34
CA PHE A 77 3.49 -1.95 -47.25
C PHE A 77 4.98 -1.91 -47.58
N ASN A 78 5.56 -3.03 -48.03
CA ASN A 78 6.99 -3.12 -48.31
C ASN A 78 7.41 -2.23 -49.49
N GLU A 79 6.58 -2.14 -50.53
CA GLU A 79 6.82 -1.25 -51.68
C GLU A 79 6.79 0.22 -51.26
N SER A 80 5.80 0.60 -50.45
CA SER A 80 5.68 1.97 -49.92
C SER A 80 6.83 2.30 -48.96
N LEU A 81 7.21 1.35 -48.10
CA LEU A 81 8.35 1.50 -47.19
C LEU A 81 9.65 1.67 -47.97
N ARG A 82 9.87 0.86 -49.02
CA ARG A 82 11.04 0.99 -49.91
C ARG A 82 11.06 2.35 -50.60
N TYR A 83 9.92 2.87 -51.04
CA TYR A 83 9.81 4.20 -51.62
C TYR A 83 10.22 5.30 -50.63
N TYR A 84 9.68 5.28 -49.42
CA TYR A 84 9.98 6.30 -48.41
C TYR A 84 11.39 6.22 -47.83
N THR A 85 11.93 5.01 -47.65
CA THR A 85 13.28 4.81 -47.08
C THR A 85 14.41 5.19 -48.04
N ALA A 86 14.13 5.27 -49.34
CA ALA A 86 15.11 5.70 -50.33
C ALA A 86 15.35 7.22 -50.34
N ASP A 87 14.40 8.02 -49.85
CA ASP A 87 14.57 9.47 -49.65
C ASP A 87 14.87 9.77 -48.18
N ILE A 88 16.06 10.32 -47.92
CA ILE A 88 16.54 10.59 -46.56
C ILE A 88 15.58 11.53 -45.81
N SER A 89 15.08 12.59 -46.47
CA SER A 89 14.21 13.58 -45.84
C SER A 89 12.85 12.99 -45.48
N GLN A 90 12.23 12.23 -46.38
CA GLN A 90 10.97 11.54 -46.13
C GLN A 90 11.11 10.51 -45.00
N ASN A 91 12.20 9.73 -45.02
CA ASN A 91 12.47 8.71 -44.02
C ASN A 91 12.67 9.33 -42.61
N GLU A 92 13.49 10.37 -42.51
CA GLU A 92 13.69 11.08 -41.24
C GLU A 92 12.40 11.67 -40.68
N GLU A 93 11.57 12.26 -41.55
CA GLU A 93 10.29 12.82 -41.12
C GLU A 93 9.33 11.75 -40.60
N ILE A 94 9.19 10.63 -41.34
CA ILE A 94 8.35 9.50 -40.92
C ILE A 94 8.83 8.93 -39.59
N LEU A 95 10.13 8.65 -39.45
CA LEU A 95 10.68 8.10 -38.21
C LEU A 95 10.51 9.06 -37.03
N ARG A 96 10.65 10.37 -37.25
CA ARG A 96 10.40 11.40 -36.22
C ARG A 96 8.95 11.40 -35.77
N LEU A 97 8.00 11.30 -36.70
CA LEU A 97 6.57 11.23 -36.39
C LEU A 97 6.21 9.92 -35.67
N VAL A 98 6.72 8.78 -36.14
CA VAL A 98 6.55 7.46 -35.48
C VAL A 98 7.03 7.53 -34.03
N LYS A 99 8.25 8.04 -33.81
CA LYS A 99 8.80 8.19 -32.45
C LYS A 99 7.92 9.10 -31.59
N LYS A 100 7.52 10.26 -32.12
CA LYS A 100 6.63 11.19 -31.41
C LYS A 100 5.31 10.52 -31.00
N THR A 101 4.65 9.82 -31.91
CA THR A 101 3.38 9.14 -31.63
C THR A 101 3.54 8.03 -30.59
N ILE A 102 4.63 7.26 -30.64
CA ILE A 102 4.94 6.25 -29.62
C ILE A 102 5.17 6.89 -28.25
N ASP A 103 5.95 7.97 -28.19
CA ASP A 103 6.23 8.70 -26.94
C ASP A 103 4.93 9.26 -26.33
N GLU A 104 4.05 9.84 -27.15
CA GLU A 104 2.73 10.35 -26.72
C GLU A 104 1.81 9.25 -26.19
N LYS A 105 1.72 8.11 -26.91
CA LYS A 105 0.96 6.93 -26.46
C LYS A 105 1.51 6.39 -25.13
N LEU A 106 2.84 6.31 -25.01
CA LEU A 106 3.51 5.82 -23.81
C LEU A 106 3.22 6.74 -22.61
N ASP A 107 3.29 8.05 -22.79
CA ASP A 107 3.04 9.00 -21.70
C ASP A 107 1.58 9.03 -21.27
N ALA A 108 0.64 8.87 -22.21
CA ALA A 108 -0.78 8.67 -21.86
C ALA A 108 -0.99 7.40 -21.02
N LEU A 109 -0.38 6.28 -21.42
CA LEU A 109 -0.48 5.01 -20.67
C LEU A 109 0.18 5.09 -19.30
N LYS A 110 1.32 5.79 -19.16
CA LYS A 110 1.97 6.03 -17.86
C LYS A 110 1.04 6.77 -16.91
N LYS A 111 0.36 7.83 -17.38
CA LYS A 111 -0.60 8.59 -16.55
C LYS A 111 -1.74 7.72 -16.05
N VAL A 112 -2.41 6.98 -16.93
CA VAL A 112 -3.50 6.06 -16.56
C VAL A 112 -3.01 5.02 -15.55
N ARG A 113 -1.84 4.44 -15.78
CA ARG A 113 -1.23 3.45 -14.88
C ARG A 113 -0.89 4.06 -13.51
N ASP A 114 -0.37 5.28 -13.47
CA ASP A 114 -0.03 5.97 -12.22
C ASP A 114 -1.29 6.35 -11.43
N GLU A 115 -2.37 6.73 -12.11
CA GLU A 115 -3.68 6.96 -11.51
C GLU A 115 -4.28 5.67 -10.92
N ILE A 116 -4.25 4.55 -11.66
CA ILE A 116 -4.71 3.25 -11.17
C ILE A 116 -3.89 2.81 -9.96
N PHE A 117 -2.57 3.01 -9.99
CA PHE A 117 -1.69 2.69 -8.86
C PHE A 117 -2.09 3.51 -7.62
N LYS A 118 -2.25 4.82 -7.77
CA LYS A 118 -2.70 5.71 -6.68
C LYS A 118 -4.04 5.26 -6.11
N GLN A 119 -5.02 4.96 -6.97
CA GLN A 119 -6.33 4.48 -6.52
C GLN A 119 -6.26 3.18 -5.71
N LYS A 120 -5.37 2.25 -6.10
CA LYS A 120 -5.16 1.00 -5.36
C LYS A 120 -4.52 1.24 -3.99
N VAL A 121 -3.55 2.15 -3.92
CA VAL A 121 -2.91 2.54 -2.65
C VAL A 121 -3.92 3.24 -1.74
N ASP A 122 -4.66 4.23 -2.23
CA ASP A 122 -5.69 4.93 -1.46
C ASP A 122 -6.75 3.97 -0.91
N SER A 123 -7.15 2.97 -1.71
CA SER A 123 -8.13 1.95 -1.29
C SER A 123 -7.56 1.03 -0.22
N LEU A 124 -6.29 0.65 -0.33
CA LEU A 124 -5.57 -0.16 0.65
C LEU A 124 -5.44 0.57 1.98
N GLU A 125 -5.06 1.84 1.97
CA GLU A 125 -4.93 2.69 3.16
C GLU A 125 -6.26 2.80 3.90
N LYS A 126 -7.34 3.14 3.19
CA LYS A 126 -8.70 3.25 3.76
C LYS A 126 -9.19 1.93 4.35
N ALA A 127 -8.89 0.80 3.71
CA ALA A 127 -9.25 -0.51 4.24
C ALA A 127 -8.50 -0.81 5.54
N GLN A 128 -7.19 -0.53 5.57
CA GLN A 128 -6.35 -0.76 6.75
C GLN A 128 -6.70 0.17 7.92
N GLU A 129 -7.03 1.44 7.64
CA GLU A 129 -7.49 2.40 8.65
C GLU A 129 -8.70 1.86 9.42
N LYS A 130 -9.74 1.39 8.71
CA LYS A 130 -10.92 0.78 9.32
C LYS A 130 -10.60 -0.44 10.18
N VAL A 131 -9.67 -1.29 9.74
CA VAL A 131 -9.22 -2.45 10.51
C VAL A 131 -8.53 -2.02 11.81
N VAL A 132 -7.65 -1.02 11.72
CA VAL A 132 -6.91 -0.52 12.88
C VAL A 132 -7.82 0.20 13.87
N GLU A 133 -8.75 1.03 13.41
CA GLU A 133 -9.75 1.66 14.28
C GLU A 133 -10.55 0.63 15.07
N LYS A 134 -11.03 -0.42 14.38
CA LYS A 134 -11.76 -1.52 15.01
C LYS A 134 -10.89 -2.27 16.04
N ASN A 135 -9.64 -2.56 15.70
CA ASN A 135 -8.72 -3.25 16.61
C ASN A 135 -8.38 -2.40 17.84
N ILE A 136 -8.18 -1.10 17.67
CA ILE A 136 -7.94 -0.16 18.78
C ILE A 136 -9.18 -0.07 19.68
N ALA A 137 -10.39 0.02 19.10
CA ALA A 137 -11.63 0.05 19.87
C ALA A 137 -11.82 -1.22 20.71
N LEU A 138 -11.66 -2.40 20.09
CA LEU A 138 -11.74 -3.69 20.78
C LEU A 138 -10.68 -3.81 21.89
N PHE A 139 -9.47 -3.34 21.62
CA PHE A 139 -8.39 -3.35 22.60
C PHE A 139 -8.70 -2.45 23.80
N LYS A 140 -9.20 -1.23 23.57
CA LYS A 140 -9.62 -0.29 24.63
C LYS A 140 -10.72 -0.89 25.51
N GLU A 141 -11.76 -1.45 24.91
CA GLU A 141 -12.87 -2.08 25.64
C GLU A 141 -12.38 -3.24 26.53
N THR A 142 -11.47 -4.06 25.99
CA THR A 142 -10.86 -5.17 26.74
C THR A 142 -10.03 -4.67 27.92
N GLN A 143 -9.23 -3.62 27.73
CA GLN A 143 -8.42 -3.03 28.80
C GLN A 143 -9.27 -2.38 29.88
N GLU A 144 -10.36 -1.73 29.51
CA GLU A 144 -11.31 -1.12 30.46
C GLU A 144 -12.00 -2.18 31.33
N LYS A 145 -12.47 -3.28 30.73
CA LYS A 145 -13.03 -4.41 31.48
C LYS A 145 -12.02 -5.00 32.47
N GLN A 146 -10.76 -5.18 32.04
CA GLN A 146 -9.68 -5.67 32.90
C GLN A 146 -9.36 -4.70 34.04
N LEU A 147 -9.37 -3.39 33.75
CA LEU A 147 -9.15 -2.35 34.76
C LEU A 147 -10.22 -2.37 35.84
N ASN A 148 -11.49 -2.37 35.43
CA ASN A 148 -12.62 -2.36 36.34
C ASN A 148 -12.60 -3.58 37.26
N THR A 149 -12.30 -4.76 36.71
CA THR A 149 -12.14 -5.99 37.49
C THR A 149 -11.01 -5.88 38.53
N LYS A 150 -9.87 -5.27 38.16
CA LYS A 150 -8.75 -5.03 39.10
C LYS A 150 -9.14 -4.02 40.19
N ILE A 151 -9.82 -2.94 39.82
CA ILE A 151 -10.30 -1.92 40.77
C ILE A 151 -11.26 -2.55 41.79
N ASP A 152 -12.22 -3.35 41.34
CA ASP A 152 -13.20 -4.00 42.22
C ASP A 152 -12.54 -4.97 43.19
N SER A 153 -11.54 -5.72 42.71
CA SER A 153 -10.73 -6.60 43.56
C SER A 153 -9.95 -5.82 44.63
N ILE A 154 -9.35 -4.68 44.27
CA ILE A 154 -8.61 -3.82 45.20
C ILE A 154 -9.54 -3.22 46.26
N LYS A 155 -10.70 -2.70 45.84
CA LYS A 155 -11.72 -2.16 46.76
C LYS A 155 -12.15 -3.22 47.76
N LYS A 156 -12.38 -4.46 47.31
CA LYS A 156 -12.75 -5.59 48.18
C LYS A 156 -11.67 -5.90 49.20
N VAL A 157 -10.42 -6.09 48.76
CA VAL A 157 -9.30 -6.40 49.66
C VAL A 157 -9.08 -5.30 50.69
N GLN A 158 -9.12 -4.03 50.28
CA GLN A 158 -8.99 -2.93 51.22
C GLN A 158 -10.17 -2.89 52.20
N ASN A 159 -11.41 -3.06 51.73
CA ASN A 159 -12.57 -3.14 52.63
C ASN A 159 -12.41 -4.24 53.69
N ASP A 160 -11.96 -5.43 53.31
CA ASP A 160 -11.74 -6.55 54.23
C ASP A 160 -10.65 -6.21 55.26
N VAL A 161 -9.52 -5.67 54.82
CA VAL A 161 -8.40 -5.26 55.70
C VAL A 161 -8.86 -4.18 56.70
N PHE A 162 -9.59 -3.16 56.25
CA PHE A 162 -10.06 -2.08 57.12
C PHE A 162 -11.16 -2.57 58.08
N SER A 163 -12.08 -3.43 57.63
CA SER A 163 -13.10 -4.01 58.52
C SER A 163 -12.47 -4.82 59.66
N SER A 164 -11.38 -5.55 59.37
CA SER A 164 -10.63 -6.30 60.39
C SER A 164 -9.94 -5.39 61.40
N LYS A 165 -9.41 -4.24 60.96
CA LYS A 165 -8.82 -3.22 61.84
C LYS A 165 -9.88 -2.55 62.73
N ILE A 166 -11.04 -2.22 62.16
CA ILE A 166 -12.17 -1.66 62.90
C ILE A 166 -12.65 -2.65 63.97
N LYS A 167 -12.86 -3.94 63.62
CA LYS A 167 -13.23 -4.98 64.60
C LYS A 167 -12.22 -5.13 65.75
N LYS A 168 -10.93 -5.03 65.46
CA LYS A 168 -9.88 -5.05 66.51
C LYS A 168 -9.98 -3.84 67.43
N LEU A 169 -10.19 -2.64 66.87
CA LEU A 169 -10.42 -1.40 67.61
C LEU A 169 -11.67 -1.49 68.50
N GLU A 170 -12.79 -1.96 67.96
CA GLU A 170 -14.05 -2.16 68.70
C GLU A 170 -13.89 -3.14 69.87
N LYS A 171 -13.11 -4.22 69.69
CA LYS A 171 -12.81 -5.18 70.75
C LYS A 171 -11.99 -4.54 71.88
N SER A 172 -10.89 -3.88 71.55
CA SER A 172 -10.06 -3.16 72.52
C SER A 172 -10.83 -2.02 73.23
N LEU A 173 -11.81 -1.42 72.57
CA LEU A 173 -12.72 -0.44 73.15
C LEU A 173 -13.66 -1.05 74.18
N LYS A 174 -14.30 -2.20 73.89
CA LYS A 174 -15.17 -2.90 74.86
C LYS A 174 -14.46 -3.23 76.16
N ASP A 175 -13.18 -3.57 76.09
CA ASP A 175 -12.38 -3.94 77.26
C ASP A 175 -11.97 -2.72 78.12
N SER A 176 -12.10 -1.48 77.60
CA SER A 176 -11.71 -0.23 78.29
C SER A 176 -12.86 0.58 78.90
N ILE A 177 -14.12 0.32 78.51
CA ILE A 177 -15.31 1.12 78.89
C ILE A 177 -15.85 0.79 80.31
N THR A 178 -15.12 0.02 81.10
CA THR A 178 -15.48 -0.30 82.49
C THR A 178 -15.23 0.87 83.47
N ILE A 179 -15.49 2.15 83.12
CA ILE A 179 -15.42 3.30 84.07
C ILE A 179 -16.37 4.46 83.66
N LYS A 180 -17.31 4.76 84.58
CA LYS A 180 -17.91 6.06 85.03
C LYS A 180 -18.61 7.05 84.06
N SER A 181 -19.84 7.42 84.44
CA SER A 181 -20.64 8.64 84.12
C SER A 181 -21.13 8.89 82.67
N THR A 182 -22.41 9.29 82.54
CA THR A 182 -23.15 9.44 81.26
C THR A 182 -22.66 10.60 80.38
N ILE A 183 -22.07 11.64 80.97
CA ILE A 183 -21.55 12.83 80.26
C ILE A 183 -20.18 12.53 79.62
N ASP A 184 -19.32 11.80 80.34
CA ASP A 184 -18.02 11.35 79.82
C ASP A 184 -18.20 10.35 78.68
N LYS A 185 -19.28 9.55 78.74
CA LYS A 185 -19.66 8.61 77.68
C LYS A 185 -19.97 9.30 76.34
N LYS A 186 -20.62 10.47 76.34
CA LYS A 186 -20.95 11.23 75.11
C LYS A 186 -19.70 11.85 74.48
N LYS A 187 -18.87 12.55 75.27
CA LYS A 187 -17.58 13.09 74.80
C LYS A 187 -16.65 12.00 74.28
N PHE A 188 -16.66 10.84 74.94
CA PHE A 188 -15.91 9.68 74.50
C PHE A 188 -16.44 9.12 73.18
N LEU A 189 -17.77 9.02 73.00
CA LEU A 189 -18.39 8.62 71.73
C LEU A 189 -18.02 9.57 70.58
N ASP A 190 -18.08 10.89 70.82
CA ASP A 190 -17.75 11.90 69.82
C ASP A 190 -16.29 11.80 69.38
N SER A 191 -15.36 11.57 70.33
CA SER A 191 -13.94 11.34 70.03
C SER A 191 -13.72 10.06 69.22
N ILE A 192 -14.51 9.01 69.46
CA ILE A 192 -14.46 7.75 68.71
C ILE A 192 -14.95 7.96 67.29
N ASN A 193 -16.11 8.58 67.11
CA ASN A 193 -16.67 8.87 65.79
C ASN A 193 -15.68 9.70 64.96
N GLN A 194 -15.02 10.68 65.58
CA GLN A 194 -13.98 11.47 64.92
C GLN A 194 -12.76 10.64 64.49
N LYS A 195 -12.32 9.66 65.30
CA LYS A 195 -11.25 8.72 64.93
C LYS A 195 -11.67 7.74 63.83
N ILE A 196 -12.92 7.27 63.85
CA ILE A 196 -13.50 6.43 62.80
C ILE A 196 -13.54 7.19 61.48
N ASP A 197 -14.02 8.44 61.49
CA ASP A 197 -14.09 9.30 60.32
C ASP A 197 -12.70 9.61 59.76
N ALA A 198 -11.73 9.93 60.62
CA ALA A 198 -10.34 10.11 60.21
C ALA A 198 -9.75 8.84 59.57
N THR A 199 -10.06 7.67 60.13
CA THR A 199 -9.61 6.38 59.59
C THR A 199 -10.25 6.06 58.24
N ASN A 200 -11.55 6.34 58.09
CA ASN A 200 -12.28 6.18 56.83
C ASN A 200 -11.76 7.14 55.75
N LYS A 201 -11.41 8.37 56.12
CA LYS A 201 -10.79 9.33 55.21
C LYS A 201 -9.42 8.84 54.73
N ILE A 202 -8.54 8.40 55.64
CA ILE A 202 -7.23 7.83 55.28
C ILE A 202 -7.37 6.60 54.37
N LYS A 203 -8.35 5.74 54.67
CA LYS A 203 -8.71 4.61 53.79
C LYS A 203 -9.04 5.10 52.39
N ASN A 204 -10.04 5.98 52.26
CA ASN A 204 -10.52 6.45 50.97
C ASN A 204 -9.41 7.14 50.17
N ASP A 205 -8.60 7.98 50.81
CA ASP A 205 -7.46 8.64 50.14
C ASP A 205 -6.42 7.62 49.64
N SER A 206 -6.16 6.56 50.40
CA SER A 206 -5.24 5.49 50.00
C SER A 206 -5.81 4.64 48.85
N ILE A 207 -7.11 4.34 48.86
CA ILE A 207 -7.80 3.65 47.75
C ILE A 207 -7.69 4.49 46.48
N THR A 208 -8.02 5.79 46.58
CA THR A 208 -8.03 6.72 45.44
C THR A 208 -6.65 6.84 44.81
N LYS A 209 -5.60 7.08 45.60
CA LYS A 209 -4.22 7.15 45.10
C LYS A 209 -3.77 5.84 44.42
N GLY A 210 -4.15 4.70 44.98
CA GLY A 210 -3.87 3.39 44.39
C GLY A 210 -4.55 3.19 43.03
N ILE A 211 -5.82 3.57 42.93
CA ILE A 211 -6.59 3.51 41.68
C ILE A 211 -6.00 4.45 40.63
N GLU A 212 -5.67 5.70 41.00
CA GLU A 212 -5.06 6.68 40.09
C GLU A 212 -3.73 6.17 39.50
N LYS A 213 -2.87 5.58 40.34
CA LYS A 213 -1.61 4.99 39.88
C LYS A 213 -1.82 3.83 38.90
N ILE A 214 -2.84 3.01 39.11
CA ILE A 214 -3.15 1.90 38.20
C ILE A 214 -3.70 2.41 36.87
N LYS A 215 -4.58 3.42 36.92
CA LYS A 215 -5.10 4.09 35.72
C LYS A 215 -3.96 4.68 34.88
N SER A 216 -3.05 5.43 35.51
CA SER A 216 -1.93 6.05 34.79
C SER A 216 -0.99 5.01 34.15
N LEU A 217 -0.67 3.92 34.86
CA LEU A 217 0.12 2.82 34.30
C LEU A 217 -0.57 2.14 33.12
N GLN A 218 -1.89 1.93 33.20
CA GLN A 218 -2.63 1.33 32.09
C GLN A 218 -2.78 2.28 30.89
N GLU A 219 -2.92 3.58 31.11
CA GLU A 219 -2.91 4.56 30.03
C GLU A 219 -1.57 4.55 29.28
N GLU A 220 -0.46 4.42 29.99
CA GLU A 220 0.87 4.32 29.37
C GLU A 220 1.01 3.03 28.53
N ILE A 221 0.57 1.89 29.08
CA ILE A 221 0.57 0.60 28.36
C ILE A 221 -0.33 0.67 27.11
N LEU A 222 -1.50 1.30 27.25
CA LEU A 222 -2.45 1.49 26.15
C LEU A 222 -1.84 2.34 25.04
N LYS A 223 -1.17 3.45 25.39
CA LYS A 223 -0.47 4.31 24.42
C LYS A 223 0.59 3.53 23.64
N LYS A 224 1.49 2.82 24.34
CA LYS A 224 2.56 2.03 23.70
C LYS A 224 2.00 0.98 22.74
N LYS A 225 0.96 0.24 23.14
CA LYS A 225 0.34 -0.77 22.27
C LYS A 225 -0.37 -0.17 21.06
N ILE A 226 -1.05 0.97 21.22
CA ILE A 226 -1.66 1.68 20.08
C ILE A 226 -0.59 2.13 19.10
N GLU A 227 0.54 2.63 19.60
CA GLU A 227 1.68 3.03 18.78
C GLU A 227 2.26 1.83 18.01
N ASP A 228 2.45 0.69 18.66
CA ASP A 228 2.89 -0.55 18.02
C ASP A 228 1.93 -1.02 16.91
N ILE A 229 0.62 -0.95 17.16
CA ILE A 229 -0.41 -1.31 16.17
C ILE A 229 -0.30 -0.40 14.94
N LYS A 230 -0.20 0.91 15.15
CA LYS A 230 -0.04 1.89 14.06
C LYS A 230 1.26 1.68 13.28
N LYS A 231 2.36 1.37 13.98
CA LYS A 231 3.64 1.06 13.34
C LYS A 231 3.54 -0.17 12.43
N LYS A 232 2.96 -1.26 12.92
CA LYS A 232 2.74 -2.48 12.12
C LYS A 232 1.84 -2.24 10.92
N GLN A 233 0.80 -1.42 11.07
CA GLN A 233 -0.06 -1.01 9.96
C GLN A 233 0.73 -0.29 8.87
N LYS A 234 1.57 0.67 9.26
CA LYS A 234 2.41 1.41 8.32
C LYS A 234 3.37 0.49 7.58
N GLU A 235 4.06 -0.40 8.30
CA GLU A 235 4.97 -1.39 7.69
C GLU A 235 4.24 -2.31 6.69
N PHE A 236 3.02 -2.74 7.02
CA PHE A 236 2.18 -3.56 6.13
C PHE A 236 1.78 -2.80 4.85
N ILE A 237 1.32 -1.54 4.99
CA ILE A 237 0.96 -0.69 3.85
C ILE A 237 2.19 -0.48 2.97
N ASP A 238 3.33 -0.12 3.55
CA ASP A 238 4.59 0.09 2.82
C ASP A 238 4.99 -1.17 2.03
N GLN A 239 4.89 -2.35 2.64
CA GLN A 239 5.19 -3.62 1.96
C GLN A 239 4.23 -3.84 0.77
N LYS A 240 2.92 -3.66 0.97
CA LYS A 240 1.92 -3.89 -0.08
C LYS A 240 2.02 -2.87 -1.21
N THR A 241 2.35 -1.62 -0.89
CA THR A 241 2.62 -0.58 -1.89
C THR A 241 3.83 -0.95 -2.75
N ARG A 242 4.90 -1.48 -2.17
CA ARG A 242 6.05 -2.00 -2.93
C ARG A 242 5.67 -3.18 -3.84
N GLU A 243 4.87 -4.13 -3.36
CA GLU A 243 4.37 -5.25 -4.17
C GLU A 243 3.51 -4.77 -5.35
N LEU A 244 2.67 -3.75 -5.14
CA LEU A 244 1.88 -3.14 -6.19
C LEU A 244 2.74 -2.41 -7.23
N ASP A 245 3.80 -1.73 -6.78
CA ASP A 245 4.72 -1.02 -7.68
C ASP A 245 5.55 -2.00 -8.52
N LEU A 246 5.97 -3.15 -7.96
CA LEU A 246 6.63 -4.21 -8.75
C LEU A 246 5.71 -4.77 -9.85
N LYS A 247 4.41 -4.91 -9.56
CA LYS A 247 3.40 -5.35 -10.53
C LYS A 247 3.00 -4.28 -11.55
N LYS A 248 3.45 -3.04 -11.38
CA LYS A 248 3.17 -1.94 -12.29
C LYS A 248 3.86 -2.10 -13.66
N TYR A 249 4.90 -2.92 -13.72
CA TYR A 249 5.77 -3.11 -14.89
C TYR A 249 5.77 -4.54 -15.44
N LEU A 250 4.93 -5.43 -14.89
CA LEU A 250 4.76 -6.82 -15.31
C LEU A 250 3.42 -6.99 -16.05
#